data_AF-A0A956Y6V4-F1
#
_entry.id   AF-A0A956Y6V4-F1
#
_cell.length_a   1.000
_cell.length_b   1.000
_cell.length_c   1.000
_cell.angle_alpha   90.00
_cell.angle_beta   90.00
_cell.angle_gamma   90.00
#
_symmetry.space_group_name_H-M   'P 1'
#
loop_
_entity.id
_entity.type
_entity.pdbx_description
1 polymer ?
#
loop_
_entity_poly.entity_id
_entity_poly.type
_entity_poly.pdbx_seq_one_letter_code
_entity_poly.pdbx_strand_id
1 'polypeptide(L)'
;GGLLRSVDNGVSWRVIDLGEWQGKAINQLVATDTALYVLIEDALLRLGSNLSDVELVQSFPQRAPLTLYPHQDKWLIGFAEGELISLNAQ
;
A
#
# COMPACT_ATOMS: atom_id res chain seq x y z
N GLY A 1 3.33 0.92 -12.07
CA GLY A 1 3.93 -0.37 -11.61
C GLY A 1 2.85 -1.42 -11.53
N GLY A 2 3.19 -2.67 -11.18
CA GLY A 2 2.21 -3.74 -10.98
C GLY A 2 2.56 -4.58 -9.76
N LEU A 3 1.54 -5.03 -9.03
CA LEU A 3 1.71 -5.96 -7.91
C LEU A 3 1.41 -7.37 -8.40
N LEU A 4 2.34 -8.29 -8.17
CA LEU A 4 2.18 -9.70 -8.54
C LEU A 4 2.34 -10.58 -7.31
N ARG A 5 1.60 -11.68 -7.28
CA ARG A 5 1.64 -12.70 -6.22
C ARG A 5 1.94 -14.07 -6.82
N SER A 6 2.83 -14.80 -6.15
CA SER A 6 2.95 -16.25 -6.29
C SER A 6 2.38 -16.95 -5.06
N VAL A 7 1.80 -18.13 -5.28
CA VAL A 7 1.31 -19.05 -4.23
C VAL A 7 1.97 -20.43 -4.31
N ASP A 8 2.96 -20.57 -5.19
CA ASP A 8 3.61 -21.83 -5.56
C ASP A 8 5.14 -21.70 -5.49
N ASN A 9 5.64 -20.98 -4.48
CA ASN A 9 7.07 -20.73 -4.24
C ASN A 9 7.78 -20.05 -5.43
N GLY A 10 7.08 -19.17 -6.13
CA GLY A 10 7.64 -18.36 -7.22
C GLY A 10 7.60 -19.02 -8.60
N VAL A 11 6.97 -20.19 -8.76
CA VAL A 11 6.87 -20.88 -10.06
C VAL A 11 5.95 -20.13 -11.02
N SER A 12 4.80 -19.64 -10.53
CA SER A 12 3.88 -18.82 -11.31
C SER A 12 3.48 -17.55 -10.55
N TRP A 13 3.21 -16.50 -11.33
CA TRP A 13 2.87 -15.17 -10.82
C TRP A 13 1.58 -14.69 -11.45
N ARG A 14 0.68 -14.19 -10.62
CA ARG A 14 -0.58 -13.58 -11.06
C ARG A 14 -0.61 -12.12 -10.65
N VAL A 15 -1.15 -11.28 -11.52
CA VAL A 15 -1.39 -9.87 -11.21
C VAL A 15 -2.44 -9.79 -10.10
N ILE A 16 -2.16 -8.97 -9.10
CA ILE A 16 -3.16 -8.55 -8.13
C ILE A 16 -3.91 -7.37 -8.73
N ASP A 17 -5.22 -7.49 -8.81
CA ASP A 17 -6.08 -6.42 -9.31
C ASP A 17 -6.16 -5.29 -8.28
N LEU A 18 -5.62 -4.13 -8.63
CA LEU A 18 -5.67 -2.92 -7.81
C LEU A 18 -6.82 -1.99 -8.22
N GLY A 19 -7.76 -2.44 -9.05
CA GLY A 19 -8.90 -1.63 -9.49
C GLY A 19 -8.47 -0.35 -10.19
N GLU A 20 -9.01 0.80 -9.78
CA GLU A 20 -8.70 2.10 -10.36
C GLU A 20 -7.25 2.58 -10.12
N TRP A 21 -6.54 1.95 -9.19
CA TRP A 21 -5.13 2.23 -8.91
C TRP A 21 -4.17 1.36 -9.74
N GLN A 22 -4.69 0.48 -10.59
CA GLN A 22 -3.89 -0.35 -11.46
C GLN A 22 -2.99 0.49 -12.36
N GLY A 23 -1.69 0.17 -12.39
CA GLY A 23 -0.70 0.88 -13.20
C GLY A 23 -0.02 2.06 -12.50
N LYS A 24 -0.56 2.59 -11.40
CA LYS A 24 0.08 3.65 -10.61
C LYS A 24 1.44 3.21 -10.05
N ALA A 25 2.30 4.17 -9.74
CA ALA A 25 3.58 3.88 -9.09
C ALA A 25 3.32 3.29 -7.69
N ILE A 26 4.00 2.17 -7.38
CA ILE A 26 4.01 1.59 -6.04
C ILE A 26 5.32 2.04 -5.41
N ASN A 27 5.23 2.81 -4.32
CA ASN A 27 6.38 3.36 -3.61
C ASN A 27 6.85 2.42 -2.51
N GLN A 28 5.90 1.77 -1.81
CA GLN A 28 6.23 0.86 -0.72
C GLN A 28 5.15 -0.20 -0.50
N LEU A 29 5.58 -1.35 0.02
CA LEU A 29 4.73 -2.42 0.51
C LEU A 29 5.07 -2.68 1.99
N VAL A 30 4.06 -2.74 2.85
CA VAL A 30 4.23 -3.08 4.27
C VAL A 30 3.29 -4.22 4.62
N ALA A 31 3.86 -5.36 4.99
CA ALA A 31 3.09 -6.52 5.45
C ALA A 31 2.86 -6.44 6.95
N THR A 32 1.65 -6.78 7.38
CA THR A 32 1.24 -6.99 8.77
C THR A 32 0.68 -8.41 8.91
N ASP A 33 0.32 -8.82 10.12
CA ASP A 33 -0.20 -10.16 10.38
C ASP A 33 -1.47 -10.50 9.58
N THR A 34 -2.30 -9.50 9.26
CA THR A 34 -3.63 -9.72 8.65
C THR A 34 -3.83 -9.04 7.29
N ALA A 35 -2.92 -8.15 6.90
CA ALA A 35 -3.08 -7.33 5.71
C ALA A 35 -1.75 -6.91 5.08
N LEU A 36 -1.80 -6.59 3.79
CA LEU A 36 -0.74 -5.91 3.07
C LEU A 36 -1.16 -4.47 2.81
N TYR A 37 -0.35 -3.52 3.26
CA TYR A 37 -0.52 -2.11 2.96
C TYR A 37 0.34 -1.74 1.75
N VAL A 38 -0.25 -1.00 0.81
CA VAL A 38 0.39 -0.60 -0.44
C VAL A 38 0.37 0.92 -0.51
N LEU A 39 1.55 1.52 -0.36
CA LEU A 39 1.72 2.95 -0.56
C LEU A 39 1.97 3.18 -2.05
N ILE A 40 1.04 3.89 -2.68
CA ILE A 40 1.07 4.23 -4.09
C ILE A 40 1.11 5.74 -4.28
N GLU A 41 1.39 6.16 -5.51
CA GLU A 41 1.58 7.54 -5.97
C GLU A 41 0.75 8.62 -5.25
N ASP A 42 -0.52 8.34 -4.95
CA ASP A 42 -1.46 9.29 -4.34
C ASP A 42 -2.38 8.64 -3.30
N ALA A 43 -2.07 7.44 -2.79
CA ALA A 43 -2.92 6.77 -1.82
C ALA A 43 -2.19 5.73 -0.96
N LEU A 44 -2.80 5.41 0.17
CA LEU A 44 -2.52 4.22 0.95
C LEU A 44 -3.69 3.24 0.77
N LEU A 45 -3.39 2.05 0.28
CA LEU A 45 -4.35 0.96 0.13
C LEU A 45 -4.10 -0.12 1.17
N ARG A 46 -5.14 -0.85 1.54
CA ARG A 46 -5.10 -2.06 2.35
C ARG A 46 -5.64 -3.23 1.54
N LEU A 47 -4.88 -4.30 1.49
CA LEU A 47 -5.28 -5.57 0.91
C LEU A 47 -5.47 -6.57 2.06
N GLY A 48 -6.63 -7.21 2.11
CA GLY A 48 -6.89 -8.27 3.09
C GLY A 48 -5.96 -9.47 2.94
N SER A 49 -6.01 -10.43 3.87
CA SER A 49 -5.12 -11.60 3.92
C SER A 49 -5.10 -12.45 2.63
N ASN A 50 -6.19 -12.44 1.85
CA ASN A 50 -6.28 -13.15 0.57
C ASN A 50 -5.78 -12.34 -0.62
N LEU A 51 -5.44 -11.06 -0.42
CA LEU A 51 -4.96 -10.12 -1.44
C LEU A 51 -5.93 -9.96 -2.63
N SER A 52 -7.23 -10.15 -2.40
CA SER A 52 -8.29 -9.96 -3.39
C SER A 52 -9.10 -8.69 -3.17
N ASP A 53 -9.19 -8.23 -1.91
CA ASP A 53 -10.06 -7.15 -1.50
C ASP A 53 -9.20 -5.91 -1.29
N VAL A 54 -9.37 -4.92 -2.17
CA VAL A 54 -8.64 -3.66 -2.14
C VAL A 54 -9.49 -2.60 -1.48
N GLU A 55 -8.97 -2.03 -0.40
CA GLU A 55 -9.61 -0.98 0.37
C GLU A 55 -8.75 0.29 0.35
N LEU A 56 -9.38 1.44 0.07
CA LEU A 56 -8.73 2.72 0.23
C LEU A 56 -8.67 3.08 1.71
N VAL A 57 -7.46 3.22 2.27
CA VAL A 57 -7.26 3.70 3.64
C VAL A 57 -7.26 5.22 3.65
N GLN A 58 -6.49 5.83 2.75
CA GLN A 58 -6.33 7.27 2.68
C GLN A 58 -5.89 7.71 1.29
N SER A 59 -6.47 8.79 0.77
CA SER A 59 -6.01 9.48 -0.44
C SER A 59 -5.13 10.68 -0.10
N PHE A 60 -4.18 10.97 -0.99
CA PHE A 60 -3.23 12.08 -0.91
C PHE A 60 -3.27 12.88 -2.21
N PRO A 61 -4.40 13.51 -2.56
CA PRO A 61 -4.49 14.28 -3.80
C PRO A 61 -3.39 15.35 -3.80
N GLN A 62 -2.61 15.39 -4.89
CA GLN A 62 -1.52 16.35 -5.12
C GLN A 62 -0.31 16.20 -4.19
N ARG A 63 -0.20 15.12 -3.41
CA ARG A 63 0.96 14.85 -2.56
C ARG A 63 1.48 13.46 -2.85
N ALA A 64 2.79 13.34 -3.07
CA ALA A 64 3.43 12.05 -3.33
C ALA A 64 3.97 11.46 -2.03
N PRO A 65 3.27 10.50 -1.38
CA PRO A 65 3.81 9.84 -0.20
C PRO A 65 4.96 8.93 -0.61
N LEU A 66 6.09 8.99 0.09
CA LEU A 66 7.29 8.22 -0.23
C LEU A 66 7.49 7.03 0.70
N THR A 67 7.11 7.18 1.96
CA THR A 67 7.34 6.16 2.98
C THR A 67 6.18 6.07 3.94
N LEU A 68 5.95 4.87 4.42
CA LEU A 68 4.98 4.42 5.39
C LEU A 68 5.76 3.66 6.45
N TYR A 69 5.63 4.09 7.70
CA TYR A 69 6.25 3.46 8.85
C TYR A 69 5.18 3.06 9.87
N PRO A 70 5.04 1.76 10.19
CA PRO A 70 4.21 1.31 11.30
C PRO A 70 4.81 1.77 12.63
N HIS A 71 4.02 2.46 13.44
CA HIS A 71 4.41 2.89 14.79
C HIS A 71 3.24 2.71 15.76
N GLN A 72 3.30 1.67 16.60
CA GLN A 72 2.24 1.36 17.57
C GLN A 72 0.87 1.19 16.89
N ASP A 73 -0.09 2.04 17.23
CA ASP A 73 -1.45 2.11 16.69
C ASP A 73 -1.57 3.11 15.53
N LYS A 74 -0.44 3.54 14.95
CA LYS A 74 -0.40 4.56 13.90
C LYS A 74 0.44 4.16 12.70
N TRP A 75 0.06 4.73 11.58
CA TRP A 75 0.86 4.82 10.36
C TRP A 75 1.48 6.20 10.29
N LEU A 76 2.81 6.27 10.23
CA LEU A 76 3.52 7.51 9.92
C LEU A 76 3.80 7.54 8.41
N ILE A 77 3.40 8.60 7.74
CA ILE A 77 3.57 8.75 6.28
C ILE A 77 4.43 9.97 6.01
N GLY A 78 5.56 9.74 5.35
CA GLY A 78 6.49 10.77 4.92
C GLY A 78 6.30 11.12 3.45
N PHE A 79 6.41 12.41 3.14
CA PHE A 79 6.23 12.96 1.80
C PHE A 79 7.55 13.51 1.24
N ALA A 80 7.62 13.68 -0.08
CA ALA A 80 8.81 14.19 -0.76
C ALA A 80 9.21 15.60 -0.29
N GLU A 81 8.24 16.39 0.14
CA GLU A 81 8.40 17.76 0.62
C GLU A 81 8.93 17.83 2.07
N GLY A 82 9.21 16.68 2.71
CA GLY A 82 9.74 16.60 4.08
C GLY A 82 8.67 16.62 5.17
N GLU A 83 7.39 16.66 4.79
CA GLU A 83 6.28 16.58 5.74
C GLU A 83 6.08 15.14 6.25
N LEU A 84 5.58 15.04 7.48
CA LEU A 84 5.16 13.79 8.10
C LEU A 84 3.72 13.94 8.61
N ILE A 85 2.87 12.96 8.33
CA ILE A 85 1.55 12.85 8.95
C ILE A 85 1.42 11.54 9.71
N SER A 86 0.49 11.50 10.65
CA SER A 86 0.09 10.27 11.32
C SER A 86 -1.37 9.93 11.01
N LEU A 87 -1.64 8.68 10.66
CA LEU A 87 -2.98 8.11 10.57
C LEU A 87 -3.13 7.03 11.64
N ASN A 88 -4.34 6.79 12.14
CA ASN A 88 -4.59 5.64 13.00
C ASN A 88 -4.52 4.36 12.15
N ALA A 89 -3.86 3.33 12.67
CA ALA A 89 -3.88 2.01 12.06
C ALA A 89 -5.25 1.36 12.31
N GLN A 90 -5.83 0.79 11.24
CA GLN A 90 -7.07 0.01 11.31
C GLN A 90 -6.77 -1.48 11.51
#